data_AF-A0A8S9BQN6-F1
#
_entry.id   AF-A0A8S9BQN6-F1
#
_cell.length_a   1.000
_cell.length_b   1.000
_cell.length_c   1.000
_cell.angle_alpha   90.00
_cell.angle_beta   90.00
_cell.angle_gamma   90.00
#
_symmetry.space_group_name_H-M   'P 1'
#
loop_
_entity.id
_entity.type
_entity.pdbx_description
1 polymer ?
#
loop_
_entity_poly.entity_id
_entity_poly.type
_entity_poly.pdbx_seq_one_letter_code
_entity_poly.pdbx_strand_id
1 'polypeptide(L)'
;MPASTVLKAWEACDLTDTLFVLVCTVFCWPIIPAVGLAYSGYSHRRNGMASFMPSIMVIACCSIQWFVIGYSFAYGEGSGVIGDFKGTPVHICSGATASALSIYLSYPLFRSKKSVIRTPSHLRLHRPGNSMSQLIALIIIWNSWLAFDAGTTLSFNFKSVMALCVTNLCASGGALTWACMTYFETGKWSLDSTFMGAIAGLVMITPAAGFVDMTTSFFFGVVGAVICRQALRIKSTKLAAKYKWVDNGDTFATHCVGGIVGTIATGLFARKEVAFYDGATEIDGGVFFDGNVKQLGIQLLEALIGFTWSFVGSYILFALVDCVPGLEVLAKDEDIVSGMDVAEMEESFDGQCEDDYHPFKNGGIELD
;
A
#
# COMPACT_ATOMS: atom_id res chain seq x y z
N MET A 1 -17.57 41.34 -14.07
CA MET A 1 -18.08 40.26 -13.18
C MET A 1 -17.17 40.24 -11.96
N PRO A 2 -17.69 40.37 -10.73
CA PRO A 2 -16.84 40.23 -9.55
C PRO A 2 -16.24 38.81 -9.57
N ALA A 3 -14.93 38.71 -9.35
CA ALA A 3 -14.21 37.44 -9.24
C ALA A 3 -15.03 36.46 -8.38
N SER A 4 -15.34 35.27 -8.93
CA SER A 4 -16.02 34.22 -8.18
C SER A 4 -15.21 33.92 -6.91
N THR A 5 -15.88 33.51 -5.83
CA THR A 5 -15.22 33.17 -4.56
C THR A 5 -14.02 32.23 -4.74
N VAL A 6 -14.08 31.35 -5.75
CA VAL A 6 -13.00 30.43 -6.15
C VAL A 6 -11.77 31.18 -6.66
N LEU A 7 -11.95 32.19 -7.53
CA LEU A 7 -10.81 32.95 -8.06
C LEU A 7 -10.10 33.73 -6.95
N LYS A 8 -10.84 34.30 -5.99
CA LYS A 8 -10.25 34.96 -4.82
C LYS A 8 -9.50 33.98 -3.92
N ALA A 9 -10.03 32.77 -3.74
CA ALA A 9 -9.35 31.72 -2.98
C ALA A 9 -8.06 31.28 -3.68
N TRP A 10 -8.10 31.12 -5.01
CA TRP A 10 -6.92 30.84 -5.83
C TRP A 10 -5.85 31.92 -5.71
N GLU A 11 -6.24 33.19 -5.82
CA GLU A 11 -5.32 34.34 -5.68
C GLU A 11 -4.71 34.45 -4.28
N ALA A 12 -5.30 33.82 -3.26
CA ALA A 12 -4.78 33.77 -1.90
C ALA A 12 -3.77 32.62 -1.67
N CYS A 13 -3.71 31.63 -2.55
CA CYS A 13 -2.76 30.53 -2.47
C CYS A 13 -1.35 30.99 -2.88
N ASP A 14 -0.31 30.49 -2.21
CA ASP A 14 1.05 30.64 -2.69
C ASP A 14 1.26 29.78 -3.95
N LEU A 15 1.73 30.42 -5.03
CA LEU A 15 1.91 29.75 -6.32
C LEU A 15 3.03 28.68 -6.27
N THR A 16 4.04 28.87 -5.42
CA THR A 16 5.15 27.92 -5.25
C THR A 16 4.68 26.67 -4.54
N ASP A 17 3.95 26.84 -3.44
CA ASP A 17 3.35 25.73 -2.69
C ASP A 17 2.33 24.97 -3.56
N THR A 18 1.51 25.70 -4.30
CA THR A 18 0.54 25.11 -5.24
C THR A 18 1.24 24.29 -6.33
N LEU A 19 2.31 24.83 -6.94
CA LEU A 19 3.09 24.12 -7.94
C LEU A 19 3.77 22.88 -7.33
N PHE A 20 4.32 23.01 -6.13
CA PHE A 20 4.95 21.90 -5.41
C PHE A 20 3.96 20.75 -5.16
N VAL A 21 2.78 21.05 -4.62
CA VAL A 21 1.74 20.03 -4.38
C VAL A 21 1.26 19.40 -5.70
N LEU A 22 1.13 20.19 -6.78
CA LEU A 22 0.79 19.68 -8.10
C LEU A 22 1.85 18.69 -8.61
N VAL A 23 3.13 19.04 -8.52
CA VAL A 23 4.25 18.17 -8.90
C VAL A 23 4.26 16.89 -8.05
N CYS A 24 4.13 17.02 -6.72
CA CYS A 24 4.06 15.86 -5.82
C CYS A 24 2.90 14.94 -6.16
N THR A 25 1.74 15.48 -6.52
CA THR A 25 0.55 14.71 -6.93
C THR A 25 0.84 13.90 -8.19
N VAL A 26 1.47 14.50 -9.20
CA VAL A 26 1.85 13.82 -10.45
C VAL A 26 2.87 12.71 -10.20
N PHE A 27 3.87 12.95 -9.34
CA PHE A 27 4.87 11.93 -9.01
C PHE A 27 4.33 10.84 -8.10
N CYS A 28 3.35 11.12 -7.24
CA CYS A 28 2.69 10.15 -6.38
C CYS A 28 1.81 9.17 -7.16
N TRP A 29 1.07 9.67 -8.16
CA TRP A 29 0.07 8.88 -8.88
C TRP A 29 0.58 7.54 -9.47
N PRO A 30 1.80 7.46 -10.05
CA PRO A 30 2.40 6.21 -10.54
C PRO A 30 2.58 5.09 -9.51
N ILE A 31 2.44 5.34 -8.20
CA ILE A 31 2.43 4.27 -7.18
C ILE A 31 1.38 3.22 -7.52
N ILE A 32 0.19 3.64 -7.99
CA ILE A 32 -0.94 2.75 -8.23
C ILE A 32 -0.61 1.68 -9.29
N PRO A 33 -0.25 2.04 -10.55
CA PRO A 33 0.11 1.04 -11.54
C PRO A 33 1.42 0.29 -11.18
N ALA A 34 2.34 0.92 -10.45
CA ALA A 34 3.57 0.25 -10.03
C ALA A 34 3.32 -0.84 -8.97
N VAL A 35 2.35 -0.65 -8.07
CA VAL A 35 1.88 -1.70 -7.16
C VAL A 35 1.26 -2.85 -7.94
N GLY A 36 0.49 -2.56 -9.00
CA GLY A 36 0.01 -3.57 -9.95
C GLY A 36 1.15 -4.35 -10.59
N LEU A 37 2.22 -3.67 -11.05
CA LEU A 37 3.40 -4.31 -11.62
C LEU A 37 4.14 -5.18 -10.60
N ALA A 38 4.24 -4.73 -9.35
CA ALA A 38 4.85 -5.51 -8.28
C ALA A 38 4.10 -6.83 -8.09
N TYR A 39 2.77 -6.80 -7.94
CA TYR A 39 1.95 -8.00 -7.77
C TYR A 39 1.95 -8.90 -9.00
N SER A 40 1.92 -8.32 -10.21
CA SER A 40 2.13 -9.05 -11.46
C SER A 40 3.44 -9.84 -11.43
N GLY A 41 4.54 -9.21 -10.99
CA GLY A 41 5.84 -9.85 -10.84
C GLY A 41 5.88 -10.97 -9.77
N TYR A 42 5.12 -10.85 -8.69
CA TYR A 42 4.96 -11.89 -7.66
C TYR A 42 4.10 -13.06 -8.10
N SER A 43 3.08 -12.77 -8.90
CA SER A 43 2.08 -13.74 -9.30
C SER A 43 2.65 -14.84 -10.22
N HIS A 44 1.88 -15.92 -10.36
CA HIS A 44 2.19 -16.94 -11.34
C HIS A 44 2.04 -16.37 -12.75
N ARG A 45 2.81 -16.85 -13.73
CA ARG A 45 2.84 -16.30 -15.10
C ARG A 45 1.47 -16.21 -15.79
N ARG A 46 0.56 -17.13 -15.46
CA ARG A 46 -0.82 -17.21 -15.97
C ARG A 46 -1.83 -16.28 -15.27
N ASN A 47 -1.38 -15.54 -14.27
CA ASN A 47 -2.17 -14.60 -13.46
C ASN A 47 -1.50 -13.21 -13.44
N GLY A 48 -0.54 -12.95 -14.32
CA GLY A 48 0.28 -11.75 -14.33
C GLY A 48 -0.54 -10.50 -14.64
N MET A 49 -1.39 -10.58 -15.65
CA MET A 49 -2.24 -9.46 -16.06
C MET A 49 -3.42 -9.31 -15.09
N ALA A 50 -3.99 -10.40 -14.61
CA ALA A 50 -5.11 -10.38 -13.67
C ALA A 50 -4.69 -9.78 -12.32
N SER A 51 -3.41 -9.90 -11.97
CA SER A 51 -2.83 -9.21 -10.80
C SER A 51 -2.52 -7.72 -11.06
N PHE A 52 -2.32 -7.33 -12.33
CA PHE A 52 -2.05 -5.94 -12.72
C PHE A 52 -3.33 -5.13 -12.95
N MET A 53 -4.31 -5.70 -13.65
CA MET A 53 -5.53 -5.04 -14.11
C MET A 53 -6.32 -4.31 -13.01
N PRO A 54 -6.43 -4.85 -11.76
CA PRO A 54 -7.06 -4.11 -10.66
C PRO A 54 -6.42 -2.74 -10.40
N SER A 55 -5.13 -2.56 -10.65
CA SER A 55 -4.47 -1.25 -10.48
C SER A 55 -5.02 -0.20 -11.45
N ILE A 56 -5.28 -0.57 -12.71
CA ILE A 56 -5.88 0.32 -13.72
C ILE A 56 -7.34 0.61 -13.40
N MET A 57 -8.09 -0.42 -13.00
CA MET A 57 -9.49 -0.25 -12.61
C MET A 57 -9.63 0.64 -11.37
N VAL A 58 -8.75 0.48 -10.37
CA VAL A 58 -8.72 1.31 -9.17
C VAL A 58 -8.49 2.78 -9.51
N ILE A 59 -7.62 3.10 -10.48
CA ILE A 59 -7.43 4.49 -10.93
C ILE A 59 -8.76 5.10 -11.37
N ALA A 60 -9.50 4.42 -12.25
CA ALA A 60 -10.76 4.92 -12.77
C ALA A 60 -11.85 4.98 -11.68
N CYS A 61 -12.07 3.85 -11.00
CA CYS A 61 -13.12 3.70 -9.99
C CYS A 61 -12.91 4.63 -8.80
N CYS A 62 -11.69 4.71 -8.26
CA CYS A 62 -11.40 5.57 -7.12
C CYS A 62 -11.38 7.05 -7.51
N SER A 63 -10.97 7.44 -8.73
CA SER A 63 -11.07 8.84 -9.17
C SER A 63 -12.53 9.31 -9.23
N ILE A 64 -13.42 8.49 -9.78
CA ILE A 64 -14.86 8.77 -9.82
C ILE A 64 -15.43 8.78 -8.40
N GLN A 65 -15.15 7.74 -7.60
CA GLN A 65 -15.65 7.64 -6.23
C GLN A 65 -15.18 8.83 -5.37
N TRP A 66 -13.94 9.27 -5.53
CA TRP A 66 -13.36 10.41 -4.82
C TRP A 66 -14.06 11.72 -5.19
N PHE A 67 -14.32 11.95 -6.48
CA PHE A 67 -15.06 13.10 -6.97
C PHE A 67 -16.52 13.13 -6.49
N VAL A 68 -17.21 11.98 -6.52
CA VAL A 68 -18.65 11.91 -6.22
C VAL A 68 -18.93 12.01 -4.72
N ILE A 69 -18.20 11.27 -3.88
CA ILE A 69 -18.46 11.23 -2.42
C ILE A 69 -17.19 11.20 -1.55
N GLY A 70 -16.09 10.65 -2.04
CA GLY A 70 -14.92 10.35 -1.21
C GLY A 70 -14.28 11.60 -0.60
N TYR A 71 -14.07 12.65 -1.40
CA TYR A 71 -13.51 13.90 -0.91
C TYR A 71 -14.38 14.54 0.19
N SER A 72 -15.69 14.60 -0.01
CA SER A 72 -16.61 15.17 0.97
C SER A 72 -16.68 14.36 2.27
N PHE A 73 -16.59 13.03 2.19
CA PHE A 73 -16.57 12.18 3.40
C PHE A 73 -15.24 12.24 4.15
N ALA A 74 -14.13 12.51 3.46
CA ALA A 74 -12.82 12.65 4.09
C ALA A 74 -12.58 14.07 4.62
N TYR A 75 -12.78 15.09 3.80
CA TYR A 75 -12.36 16.47 4.08
C TYR A 75 -13.51 17.47 4.19
N GLY A 76 -14.77 17.02 4.03
CA GLY A 76 -15.92 17.86 4.30
C GLY A 76 -16.07 18.17 5.79
N GLU A 77 -16.95 19.13 6.09
CA GLU A 77 -17.38 19.38 7.47
C GLU A 77 -18.07 18.14 8.03
N GLY A 78 -17.66 17.72 9.23
CA GLY A 78 -18.22 16.52 9.83
C GLY A 78 -17.77 16.29 11.27
N SER A 79 -17.90 15.06 11.74
CA SER A 79 -17.44 14.63 13.06
C SER A 79 -16.03 14.05 12.96
N GLY A 80 -15.34 13.82 14.08
CA GLY A 80 -14.03 13.12 14.08
C GLY A 80 -14.06 11.64 13.63
N VAL A 81 -15.07 11.22 12.85
CA VAL A 81 -15.28 9.87 12.30
C VAL A 81 -15.58 9.94 10.79
N ILE A 82 -16.39 10.92 10.34
CA ILE A 82 -16.67 11.24 8.93
C ILE A 82 -16.55 12.76 8.80
N GLY A 83 -15.72 13.22 7.85
CA GLY A 83 -15.24 14.61 7.78
C GLY A 83 -13.99 14.83 8.64
N ASP A 84 -13.21 15.89 8.32
CA ASP A 84 -11.97 16.26 9.02
C ASP A 84 -10.97 15.10 9.24
N PHE A 85 -10.68 14.33 8.18
CA PHE A 85 -9.88 13.12 8.27
C PHE A 85 -8.43 13.39 8.71
N LYS A 86 -8.03 12.79 9.84
CA LYS A 86 -6.69 12.90 10.46
C LYS A 86 -6.07 11.56 10.87
N GLY A 87 -6.55 10.44 10.31
CA GLY A 87 -6.18 9.07 10.72
C GLY A 87 -5.20 8.36 9.79
N THR A 88 -4.90 7.08 10.08
CA THR A 88 -3.99 6.23 9.29
C THR A 88 -4.68 5.67 8.03
N PRO A 89 -4.53 6.24 6.81
CA PRO A 89 -5.41 5.89 5.71
C PRO A 89 -4.91 4.68 4.90
N VAL A 90 -3.59 4.49 4.83
CA VAL A 90 -2.98 3.69 3.76
C VAL A 90 -2.52 2.33 4.27
N HIS A 91 -1.43 2.27 5.03
CA HIS A 91 -0.71 1.01 5.24
C HIS A 91 -1.41 0.05 6.22
N ILE A 92 -1.84 0.55 7.39
CA ILE A 92 -2.59 -0.27 8.35
C ILE A 92 -3.90 -0.74 7.72
N CYS A 93 -4.63 0.17 7.07
CA CYS A 93 -5.93 -0.13 6.47
C CYS A 93 -5.86 -1.12 5.32
N SER A 94 -4.91 -0.96 4.39
CA SER A 94 -4.76 -1.88 3.26
C SER A 94 -4.27 -3.25 3.70
N GLY A 95 -3.31 -3.33 4.62
CA GLY A 95 -2.81 -4.60 5.14
C GLY A 95 -3.84 -5.34 6.01
N ALA A 96 -4.65 -4.61 6.78
CA ALA A 96 -5.79 -5.17 7.52
C ALA A 96 -6.89 -5.68 6.57
N THR A 97 -7.20 -4.93 5.52
CA THR A 97 -8.17 -5.32 4.49
C THR A 97 -7.72 -6.56 3.72
N ALA A 98 -6.45 -6.65 3.34
CA ALA A 98 -5.89 -7.83 2.70
C ALA A 98 -5.95 -9.07 3.62
N SER A 99 -5.73 -8.88 4.92
CA SER A 99 -5.88 -9.95 5.91
C SER A 99 -7.32 -10.39 6.07
N ALA A 100 -8.28 -9.45 6.06
CA ALA A 100 -9.70 -9.75 6.10
C ALA A 100 -10.13 -10.55 4.85
N LEU A 101 -9.68 -10.16 3.66
CA LEU A 101 -9.93 -10.88 2.41
C LEU A 101 -9.37 -12.31 2.50
N SER A 102 -8.12 -12.46 2.93
CA SER A 102 -7.49 -13.77 3.11
C SER A 102 -8.29 -14.72 4.00
N ILE A 103 -8.81 -14.23 5.12
CA ILE A 103 -9.66 -15.03 6.02
C ILE A 103 -11.03 -15.29 5.40
N TYR A 104 -11.62 -14.31 4.72
CA TYR A 104 -12.91 -14.45 4.05
C TYR A 104 -12.86 -15.54 2.96
N LEU A 105 -11.81 -15.57 2.14
CA LEU A 105 -11.62 -16.62 1.13
C LEU A 105 -11.54 -18.04 1.74
N SER A 106 -11.02 -18.16 2.95
CA SER A 106 -10.93 -19.43 3.68
C SER A 106 -12.23 -19.84 4.38
N TYR A 107 -13.02 -18.87 4.81
CA TYR A 107 -14.28 -19.06 5.50
C TYR A 107 -15.34 -18.09 4.95
N PRO A 108 -15.78 -18.30 3.69
CA PRO A 108 -16.83 -17.48 3.12
C PRO A 108 -18.13 -17.72 3.88
N LEU A 109 -18.92 -16.66 4.08
CA LEU A 109 -20.15 -16.71 4.86
C LEU A 109 -21.40 -16.97 4.00
N PHE A 110 -21.36 -16.61 2.72
CA PHE A 110 -22.53 -16.60 1.86
C PHE A 110 -22.36 -17.49 0.62
N ARG A 111 -22.42 -16.91 -0.58
CA ARG A 111 -22.55 -17.67 -1.82
C ARG A 111 -21.26 -18.39 -2.20
N SER A 112 -20.11 -17.78 -1.95
CA SER A 112 -18.82 -18.39 -2.23
C SER A 112 -18.65 -19.70 -1.46
N LYS A 113 -18.26 -20.77 -2.16
CA LYS A 113 -18.09 -22.10 -1.56
C LYS A 113 -16.62 -22.42 -1.32
N LYS A 114 -16.34 -23.06 -0.19
CA LYS A 114 -15.00 -23.61 0.08
C LYS A 114 -14.64 -24.64 -0.99
N SER A 115 -13.41 -24.59 -1.47
CA SER A 115 -12.85 -25.57 -2.41
C SER A 115 -11.46 -25.99 -1.96
N VAL A 116 -11.06 -27.23 -2.24
CA VAL A 116 -9.71 -27.74 -1.93
C VAL A 116 -8.63 -27.04 -2.77
N ILE A 117 -8.99 -26.54 -3.96
CA ILE A 117 -8.09 -25.82 -4.87
C ILE A 117 -7.96 -24.35 -4.43
N ARG A 118 -9.07 -23.72 -3.99
CA ARG A 118 -9.14 -22.28 -3.65
C ARG A 118 -8.83 -21.98 -2.20
N THR A 119 -9.14 -22.90 -1.29
CA THR A 119 -8.84 -22.72 0.12
C THR A 119 -7.34 -22.87 0.29
N PRO A 120 -6.62 -21.86 0.82
CA PRO A 120 -5.17 -21.89 0.88
C PRO A 120 -4.67 -23.12 1.65
N SER A 121 -4.17 -24.12 0.92
CA SER A 121 -3.50 -25.28 1.48
C SER A 121 -2.01 -24.97 1.55
N HIS A 122 -1.64 -24.18 2.59
CA HIS A 122 -0.26 -23.89 3.02
C HIS A 122 0.78 -23.68 1.90
N LEU A 123 0.86 -22.43 1.41
CA LEU A 123 1.95 -21.83 0.62
C LEU A 123 2.86 -22.81 -0.14
N ARG A 124 2.56 -23.04 -1.42
CA ARG A 124 3.64 -23.37 -2.36
C ARG A 124 4.46 -22.10 -2.56
N LEU A 125 5.68 -22.05 -2.03
CA LEU A 125 6.60 -20.96 -2.32
C LEU A 125 6.87 -20.98 -3.83
N HIS A 126 6.30 -20.03 -4.54
CA HIS A 126 6.58 -19.81 -5.95
C HIS A 126 7.64 -18.71 -6.06
N ARG A 127 8.61 -18.93 -6.95
CA ARG A 127 9.53 -17.85 -7.31
C ARG A 127 8.73 -16.78 -8.07
N PRO A 128 9.10 -15.49 -7.94
CA PRO A 128 8.50 -14.41 -8.72
C PRO A 128 8.42 -14.80 -10.20
N GLY A 129 7.24 -14.63 -10.81
CA GLY A 129 7.01 -14.93 -12.22
C GLY A 129 7.84 -14.03 -13.14
N ASN A 130 8.07 -12.78 -12.72
CA ASN A 130 8.85 -11.79 -13.47
C ASN A 130 9.58 -10.79 -12.54
N SER A 131 10.88 -11.01 -12.31
CA SER A 131 11.72 -10.11 -11.51
C SER A 131 11.93 -8.72 -12.13
N MET A 132 11.79 -8.57 -13.46
CA MET A 132 11.94 -7.26 -14.11
C MET A 132 10.77 -6.34 -13.78
N SER A 133 9.54 -6.87 -13.75
CA SER A 133 8.36 -6.11 -13.30
C SER A 133 8.55 -5.61 -11.87
N GLN A 134 9.12 -6.43 -10.99
CA GLN A 134 9.45 -6.02 -9.61
C GLN A 134 10.52 -4.92 -9.56
N LEU A 135 11.55 -5.00 -10.41
CA LEU A 135 12.58 -3.96 -10.48
C LEU A 135 11.99 -2.62 -10.95
N ILE A 136 11.17 -2.63 -12.00
CA ILE A 136 10.51 -1.43 -12.51
C ILE A 136 9.57 -0.86 -11.45
N ALA A 137 8.78 -1.72 -10.81
CA ALA A 137 7.93 -1.32 -9.69
C ALA A 137 8.74 -0.69 -8.56
N LEU A 138 9.90 -1.24 -8.20
CA LEU A 138 10.78 -0.67 -7.16
C LEU A 138 11.15 0.77 -7.46
N ILE A 139 11.62 1.00 -8.69
CA ILE A 139 12.12 2.30 -9.12
C ILE A 139 10.99 3.32 -9.09
N ILE A 140 9.81 2.96 -9.62
CA ILE A 140 8.67 3.86 -9.66
C ILE A 140 8.15 4.12 -8.24
N ILE A 141 7.86 3.07 -7.46
CA ILE A 141 7.33 3.19 -6.11
C ILE A 141 8.26 4.02 -5.24
N TRP A 142 9.56 3.75 -5.23
CA TRP A 142 10.51 4.49 -4.40
C TRP A 142 10.54 5.98 -4.77
N ASN A 143 10.70 6.32 -6.04
CA ASN A 143 10.72 7.72 -6.48
C ASN A 143 9.40 8.43 -6.20
N SER A 144 8.28 7.76 -6.46
CA SER A 144 6.95 8.31 -6.17
C SER A 144 6.71 8.51 -4.67
N TRP A 145 7.26 7.65 -3.82
CA TRP A 145 7.13 7.77 -2.37
C TRP A 145 7.88 8.98 -1.81
N LEU A 146 9.01 9.35 -2.42
CA LEU A 146 9.71 10.59 -2.06
C LEU A 146 8.79 11.80 -2.22
N ALA A 147 8.03 11.83 -3.32
CA ALA A 147 7.03 12.86 -3.56
C ALA A 147 5.79 12.73 -2.67
N PHE A 148 5.37 11.50 -2.35
CA PHE A 148 4.27 11.22 -1.44
C PHE A 148 4.53 11.83 -0.06
N ASP A 149 5.65 11.47 0.58
CA ASP A 149 5.99 11.93 1.93
C ASP A 149 6.30 13.42 1.96
N ALA A 150 7.11 13.93 1.01
CA ALA A 150 7.41 15.36 0.93
C ALA A 150 6.14 16.20 0.69
N GLY A 151 5.24 15.72 -0.18
CA GLY A 151 3.99 16.38 -0.52
C GLY A 151 3.01 16.48 0.66
N THR A 152 3.09 15.59 1.65
CA THR A 152 2.23 15.66 2.86
C THR A 152 2.44 16.92 3.71
N THR A 153 3.54 17.64 3.50
CA THR A 153 3.80 18.95 4.14
C THR A 153 2.99 20.10 3.52
N LEU A 154 2.39 19.88 2.35
CA LEU A 154 1.54 20.82 1.60
C LEU A 154 2.21 22.15 1.22
N SER A 155 3.52 22.27 1.40
CA SER A 155 4.28 23.51 1.17
C SER A 155 5.74 23.21 0.82
N PHE A 156 6.33 24.06 0.00
CA PHE A 156 7.73 23.93 -0.40
C PHE A 156 8.64 24.67 0.58
N ASN A 157 9.16 23.95 1.56
CA ASN A 157 10.00 24.50 2.62
C ASN A 157 11.06 23.49 3.08
N PHE A 158 11.80 23.84 4.13
CA PHE A 158 12.85 22.98 4.65
C PHE A 158 12.30 21.64 5.19
N LYS A 159 11.11 21.62 5.79
CA LYS A 159 10.46 20.40 6.27
C LYS A 159 10.16 19.44 5.12
N SER A 160 9.68 19.92 3.97
CA SER A 160 9.37 19.06 2.84
C SER A 160 10.62 18.46 2.18
N VAL A 161 11.71 19.24 2.10
CA VAL A 161 13.03 18.75 1.69
C VAL A 161 13.55 17.69 2.66
N MET A 162 13.41 17.92 3.97
CA MET A 162 13.83 16.95 4.98
C MET A 162 12.98 15.68 4.96
N ALA A 163 11.67 15.79 4.77
CA ALA A 163 10.76 14.64 4.59
C ALA A 163 11.24 13.75 3.44
N LEU A 164 11.57 14.34 2.28
CA LEU A 164 12.17 13.60 1.16
C LEU A 164 13.46 12.87 1.56
N CYS A 165 14.37 13.57 2.22
CA CYS A 165 15.66 13.02 2.64
C CYS A 165 15.51 11.85 3.63
N VAL A 166 14.64 11.98 4.64
CA VAL A 166 14.42 10.93 5.64
C VAL A 166 13.74 9.72 5.02
N THR A 167 12.82 9.91 4.07
CA THR A 167 12.17 8.83 3.33
C THR A 167 13.18 8.02 2.54
N ASN A 168 14.04 8.70 1.75
CA ASN A 168 15.07 8.02 0.97
C ASN A 168 16.05 7.24 1.86
N LEU A 169 16.49 7.84 2.97
CA LEU A 169 17.45 7.22 3.88
C LEU A 169 16.83 6.02 4.62
N CYS A 170 15.57 6.11 5.03
CA CYS A 170 14.84 5.01 5.67
C CYS A 170 14.65 3.83 4.70
N ALA A 171 14.21 4.10 3.47
CA ALA A 171 14.10 3.09 2.42
C ALA A 171 15.44 2.40 2.14
N SER A 172 16.52 3.18 2.07
CA SER A 172 17.88 2.66 1.90
C SER A 172 18.31 1.75 3.06
N GLY A 173 18.04 2.16 4.30
CA GLY A 173 18.33 1.37 5.50
C GLY A 173 17.57 0.04 5.51
N GLY A 174 16.29 0.06 5.14
CA GLY A 174 15.46 -1.14 5.04
C GLY A 174 15.90 -2.09 3.92
N ALA A 175 16.16 -1.55 2.72
CA ALA A 175 16.62 -2.29 1.56
C ALA A 175 17.94 -3.03 1.85
N LEU A 176 18.93 -2.30 2.38
CA LEU A 176 20.23 -2.87 2.72
C LEU A 176 20.11 -3.94 3.80
N THR A 177 19.34 -3.66 4.86
CA THR A 177 19.18 -4.60 5.98
C THR A 177 18.61 -5.93 5.50
N TRP A 178 17.49 -5.91 4.77
CA TRP A 178 16.84 -7.14 4.33
C TRP A 178 17.66 -7.89 3.27
N ALA A 179 18.29 -7.16 2.34
CA ALA A 179 19.18 -7.73 1.34
C ALA A 179 20.38 -8.44 2.02
N CYS A 180 21.04 -7.78 2.97
CA CYS A 180 22.15 -8.35 3.74
C CYS A 180 21.72 -9.58 4.55
N MET A 181 20.60 -9.52 5.27
CA MET A 181 20.08 -10.67 6.01
C MET A 181 19.84 -11.87 5.09
N THR A 182 19.32 -11.63 3.88
CA THR A 182 19.12 -12.70 2.89
C THR A 182 20.46 -13.23 2.37
N TYR A 183 21.43 -12.36 2.12
CA TYR A 183 22.77 -12.75 1.69
C TYR A 183 23.46 -13.61 2.75
N PHE A 184 23.37 -13.26 4.04
CA PHE A 184 23.97 -14.06 5.12
C PHE A 184 23.31 -15.42 5.29
N GLU A 185 22.00 -15.55 5.05
CA GLU A 185 21.29 -16.83 5.14
C GLU A 185 21.48 -17.73 3.91
N THR A 186 21.64 -17.15 2.72
CA THR A 186 21.56 -17.89 1.44
C THR A 186 22.83 -17.85 0.61
N GLY A 187 23.78 -16.97 0.93
CA GLY A 187 24.97 -16.67 0.13
C GLY A 187 24.69 -15.93 -1.18
N LYS A 188 23.46 -15.42 -1.39
CA LYS A 188 23.03 -14.80 -2.64
C LYS A 188 22.30 -13.47 -2.40
N TRP A 189 22.54 -12.51 -3.28
CA TRP A 189 21.77 -11.28 -3.34
C TRP A 189 20.42 -11.54 -3.99
N SER A 190 19.36 -10.96 -3.43
CA SER A 190 17.98 -11.15 -3.90
C SER A 190 17.35 -9.79 -4.15
N LEU A 191 16.96 -9.55 -5.40
CA LEU A 191 16.21 -8.34 -5.79
C LEU A 191 14.89 -8.24 -5.01
N ASP A 192 14.19 -9.36 -4.87
CA ASP A 192 12.95 -9.48 -4.11
C ASP A 192 13.14 -9.06 -2.65
N SER A 193 14.22 -9.51 -2.01
CA SER A 193 14.54 -9.13 -0.63
C SER A 193 14.88 -7.64 -0.52
N THR A 194 15.62 -7.10 -1.49
CA THR A 194 15.93 -5.66 -1.53
C THR A 194 14.66 -4.83 -1.71
N PHE A 195 13.77 -5.25 -2.61
CA PHE A 195 12.46 -4.63 -2.85
C PHE A 195 11.63 -4.62 -1.56
N MET A 196 11.46 -5.77 -0.93
CA MET A 196 10.69 -5.89 0.32
C MET A 196 11.30 -5.10 1.47
N GLY A 197 12.63 -5.05 1.57
CA GLY A 197 13.34 -4.19 2.51
C GLY A 197 13.08 -2.71 2.28
N ALA A 198 13.11 -2.25 1.03
CA ALA A 198 12.80 -0.87 0.67
C ALA A 198 11.37 -0.50 1.04
N ILE A 199 10.39 -1.34 0.68
CA ILE A 199 8.97 -1.15 1.03
C ILE A 199 8.78 -1.08 2.54
N ALA A 200 9.41 -1.98 3.31
CA ALA A 200 9.32 -1.94 4.77
C ALA A 200 9.85 -0.61 5.35
N GLY A 201 10.95 -0.09 4.82
CA GLY A 201 11.47 1.24 5.20
C GLY A 201 10.52 2.39 4.83
N LEU A 202 10.00 2.38 3.60
CA LEU A 202 9.04 3.39 3.11
C LEU A 202 7.75 3.40 3.94
N VAL A 203 7.19 2.24 4.25
CA VAL A 203 6.01 2.14 5.11
C VAL A 203 6.30 2.66 6.53
N MET A 204 7.45 2.30 7.09
CA MET A 204 7.83 2.70 8.46
C MET A 204 8.00 4.21 8.63
N ILE A 205 8.54 4.90 7.61
CA ILE A 205 8.79 6.34 7.68
C ILE A 205 7.55 7.17 7.33
N THR A 206 6.59 6.63 6.59
CA THR A 206 5.39 7.35 6.15
C THR A 206 4.68 8.13 7.28
N PRO A 207 4.37 7.55 8.46
CA PRO A 207 3.73 8.30 9.55
C PRO A 207 4.69 9.24 10.31
N ALA A 208 5.99 9.24 9.99
CA ALA A 208 7.05 9.91 10.75
C ALA A 208 7.86 10.94 9.94
N ALA A 209 7.73 10.98 8.61
CA ALA A 209 8.66 11.69 7.72
C ALA A 209 8.80 13.19 8.03
N GLY A 210 7.73 13.84 8.50
CA GLY A 210 7.75 15.25 8.91
C GLY A 210 8.15 15.49 10.37
N PHE A 211 8.50 14.46 11.14
CA PHE A 211 8.59 14.51 12.61
C PHE A 211 9.88 13.90 13.19
N VAL A 212 10.68 13.19 12.39
CA VAL A 212 11.94 12.56 12.85
C VAL A 212 13.13 13.03 12.02
N ASP A 213 14.32 13.01 12.61
CA ASP A 213 15.57 13.37 11.94
C ASP A 213 16.14 12.21 11.10
N MET A 214 17.13 12.52 10.25
CA MET A 214 17.79 11.56 9.35
C MET A 214 18.41 10.36 10.07
N THR A 215 19.05 10.60 11.22
CA THR A 215 19.67 9.51 11.97
C THR A 215 18.62 8.51 12.45
N THR A 216 17.52 9.01 13.03
CA THR A 216 16.42 8.15 13.49
C THR A 216 15.76 7.44 12.31
N SER A 217 15.57 8.12 11.17
CA SER A 217 14.93 7.52 10.00
C SER A 217 15.71 6.34 9.41
N PHE A 218 17.04 6.40 9.41
CA PHE A 218 17.86 5.25 9.00
C PHE A 218 17.56 4.01 9.85
N PHE A 219 17.50 4.17 11.18
CA PHE A 219 17.21 3.07 12.10
C PHE A 219 15.76 2.58 12.02
N PHE A 220 14.81 3.44 11.67
CA PHE A 220 13.45 3.02 11.34
C PHE A 220 13.45 2.03 10.19
N GLY A 221 14.25 2.27 9.15
CA GLY A 221 14.42 1.37 8.02
C GLY A 221 14.97 0.02 8.44
N VAL A 222 16.05 0.02 9.24
CA VAL A 222 16.69 -1.20 9.76
C VAL A 222 15.71 -2.03 10.60
N VAL A 223 15.08 -1.41 11.60
CA VAL A 223 14.14 -2.08 12.51
C VAL A 223 12.90 -2.55 11.75
N GLY A 224 12.39 -1.71 10.85
CA GLY A 224 11.30 -2.01 9.94
C GLY A 224 11.51 -3.27 9.13
N ALA A 225 12.66 -3.35 8.45
CA ALA A 225 13.04 -4.51 7.66
C ALA A 225 13.12 -5.78 8.51
N VAL A 226 13.73 -5.71 9.71
CA VAL A 226 13.82 -6.86 10.62
C VAL A 226 12.42 -7.32 11.04
N ILE A 227 11.56 -6.41 11.51
CA ILE A 227 10.24 -6.77 12.02
C ILE A 227 9.32 -7.28 10.90
N CYS A 228 9.25 -6.57 9.77
CA CYS A 228 8.41 -6.97 8.63
C CYS A 228 8.86 -8.33 8.07
N ARG A 229 10.17 -8.59 7.99
CA ARG A 229 10.69 -9.90 7.59
C ARG A 229 10.31 -11.02 8.54
N GLN A 230 10.28 -10.75 9.85
CA GLN A 230 9.81 -11.74 10.82
C GLN A 230 8.29 -11.92 10.73
N ALA A 231 7.53 -10.86 10.48
CA ALA A 231 6.10 -10.92 10.24
C ALA A 231 5.77 -11.77 9.00
N LEU A 232 6.58 -11.72 7.94
CA LEU A 232 6.44 -12.62 6.79
C LEU A 232 6.61 -14.09 7.11
N ARG A 233 7.32 -14.44 8.18
CA ARG A 233 7.43 -15.85 8.58
C ARG A 233 6.13 -16.37 9.21
N ILE A 234 5.21 -15.47 9.63
CA ILE A 234 3.92 -15.83 10.26
C ILE A 234 3.07 -16.66 9.30
N LYS A 235 3.00 -16.31 8.01
CA LYS A 235 2.20 -17.05 7.01
C LYS A 235 2.65 -18.52 6.84
N SER A 236 3.90 -18.84 7.20
CA SER A 236 4.45 -20.20 7.16
C SER A 236 4.28 -20.98 8.48
N THR A 237 3.64 -20.42 9.49
CA THR A 237 3.45 -21.09 10.79
C THR A 237 2.30 -22.11 10.77
N LYS A 238 2.35 -23.07 11.69
CA LYS A 238 1.24 -24.03 11.91
C LYS A 238 -0.07 -23.32 12.29
N LEU A 239 0.01 -22.14 12.93
CA LEU A 239 -1.15 -21.34 13.29
C LEU A 239 -1.83 -20.74 12.06
N ALA A 240 -1.05 -20.11 11.17
CA ALA A 240 -1.54 -19.61 9.88
C ALA A 240 -2.15 -20.74 9.04
N ALA A 241 -1.49 -21.90 8.99
CA ALA A 241 -2.03 -23.09 8.31
C ALA A 241 -3.34 -23.59 8.94
N LYS A 242 -3.46 -23.59 10.28
CA LYS A 242 -4.69 -23.99 10.99
C LYS A 242 -5.86 -23.06 10.65
N TYR A 243 -5.61 -21.75 10.64
CA TYR A 243 -6.60 -20.75 10.23
C TYR A 243 -6.70 -20.57 8.72
N LYS A 244 -5.95 -21.35 7.93
CA LYS A 244 -5.90 -21.24 6.46
C LYS A 244 -5.69 -19.80 6.00
N TRP A 245 -4.93 -19.03 6.76
CA TRP A 245 -4.66 -17.63 6.46
C TRP A 245 -3.39 -17.53 5.65
N VAL A 246 -3.43 -16.74 4.58
CA VAL A 246 -2.29 -16.52 3.68
C VAL A 246 -2.15 -15.05 3.32
N ASP A 247 -0.93 -14.52 3.50
CA ASP A 247 -0.54 -13.20 3.01
C ASP A 247 0.08 -13.36 1.61
N ASN A 248 -0.77 -13.39 0.58
CA ASN A 248 -0.33 -13.63 -0.81
C ASN A 248 0.49 -12.46 -1.38
N GLY A 249 0.14 -11.23 -1.00
CA GLY A 249 0.83 -10.02 -1.45
C GLY A 249 1.85 -9.48 -0.46
N ASP A 250 2.16 -10.22 0.60
CA ASP A 250 3.08 -9.77 1.68
C ASP A 250 2.68 -8.44 2.33
N THR A 251 1.41 -8.06 2.13
CA THR A 251 0.76 -6.82 2.56
C THR A 251 0.53 -6.76 4.05
N PHE A 252 0.19 -7.88 4.69
CA PHE A 252 0.03 -7.87 6.13
C PHE A 252 1.38 -7.61 6.79
N ALA A 253 2.43 -8.31 6.36
CA ALA A 253 3.73 -8.16 6.97
C ALA A 253 4.35 -6.78 6.71
N THR A 254 4.29 -6.27 5.48
CA THR A 254 4.97 -5.01 5.12
C THR A 254 4.09 -3.78 5.36
N HIS A 255 2.80 -3.79 5.00
CA HIS A 255 1.91 -2.65 5.18
C HIS A 255 1.22 -2.65 6.55
N CYS A 256 0.62 -3.76 6.98
CA CYS A 256 -0.11 -3.77 8.25
C CYS A 256 0.85 -3.67 9.45
N VAL A 257 1.76 -4.64 9.58
CA VAL A 257 2.70 -4.67 10.70
C VAL A 257 3.70 -3.52 10.58
N GLY A 258 4.24 -3.26 9.39
CA GLY A 258 5.10 -2.09 9.17
C GLY A 258 4.41 -0.78 9.50
N GLY A 259 3.15 -0.60 9.11
CA GLY A 259 2.36 0.60 9.43
C GLY A 259 2.09 0.76 10.92
N ILE A 260 1.73 -0.32 11.62
CA ILE A 260 1.52 -0.31 13.08
C ILE A 260 2.82 0.06 13.80
N VAL A 261 3.93 -0.59 13.43
CA VAL A 261 5.24 -0.35 14.04
C VAL A 261 5.73 1.06 13.73
N GLY A 262 5.56 1.55 12.51
CA GLY A 262 5.89 2.92 12.11
C GLY A 262 5.08 3.94 12.92
N THR A 263 3.77 3.72 13.07
CA THR A 263 2.87 4.58 13.85
C THR A 263 3.29 4.63 15.33
N ILE A 264 3.61 3.49 15.93
CA ILE A 264 4.14 3.41 17.31
C ILE A 264 5.49 4.12 17.40
N ALA A 265 6.38 3.90 16.43
CA ALA A 265 7.70 4.52 16.39
C ALA A 265 7.60 6.05 16.24
N THR A 266 6.66 6.59 15.47
CA THR A 266 6.35 8.03 15.44
C THR A 266 6.05 8.53 16.84
N GLY A 267 5.17 7.86 17.59
CA GLY A 267 4.80 8.29 18.95
C GLY A 267 5.97 8.28 19.93
N LEU A 268 6.94 7.39 19.71
CA LEU A 268 8.16 7.29 20.52
C LEU A 268 9.20 8.36 20.15
N PHE A 269 9.44 8.61 18.86
CA PHE A 269 10.60 9.35 18.37
C PHE A 269 10.29 10.70 17.73
N ALA A 270 9.02 11.09 17.55
CA ALA A 270 8.66 12.41 17.05
C ALA A 270 9.34 13.53 17.87
N ARG A 271 9.79 14.59 17.19
CA ARG A 271 10.49 15.71 17.81
C ARG A 271 9.81 17.04 17.51
N LYS A 272 9.62 17.88 18.53
CA LYS A 272 9.09 19.25 18.38
C LYS A 272 9.91 20.08 17.39
N GLU A 273 11.24 20.03 17.55
CA GLU A 273 12.18 20.77 16.72
C GLU A 273 12.05 20.42 15.23
N VAL A 274 11.96 19.13 14.91
CA VAL A 274 11.84 18.66 13.52
C VAL A 274 10.48 19.02 12.94
N ALA A 275 9.41 18.91 13.73
CA ALA A 275 8.08 19.31 13.31
C ALA A 275 8.03 20.78 12.91
N PHE A 276 8.79 21.65 13.61
CA PHE A 276 8.85 23.09 13.39
C PHE A 276 9.73 23.51 12.19
N TYR A 277 10.28 22.58 11.40
CA TYR A 277 11.08 22.92 10.21
C TYR A 277 10.32 23.70 9.12
N ASP A 278 8.99 23.76 9.20
CA ASP A 278 8.14 24.61 8.36
C ASP A 278 7.88 26.00 8.98
N GLY A 279 8.35 26.25 10.20
CA GLY A 279 8.15 27.48 10.95
C GLY A 279 6.75 27.67 11.53
N ALA A 280 5.88 26.65 11.46
CA ALA A 280 4.46 26.78 11.84
C ALA A 280 3.88 25.57 12.59
N THR A 281 4.34 24.35 12.31
CA THR A 281 3.78 23.15 12.93
C THR A 281 4.33 22.98 14.34
N GLU A 282 3.48 23.24 15.33
CA GLU A 282 3.75 23.00 16.73
C GLU A 282 3.11 21.68 17.19
N ILE A 283 3.91 20.83 17.84
CA ILE A 283 3.44 19.57 18.44
C ILE A 283 3.97 19.43 19.85
N ASP A 284 3.40 18.50 20.63
CA ASP A 284 3.92 18.15 21.96
C ASP A 284 5.11 17.17 21.90
N GLY A 285 5.50 16.70 20.71
CA GLY A 285 6.62 15.79 20.51
C GLY A 285 6.31 14.35 20.95
N GLY A 286 7.32 13.48 20.84
CA GLY A 286 7.27 12.07 21.21
C GLY A 286 7.84 11.77 22.59
N VAL A 287 7.87 10.49 22.95
CA VAL A 287 8.32 10.04 24.28
C VAL A 287 9.80 10.30 24.54
N PHE A 288 10.68 9.89 23.63
CA PHE A 288 12.11 9.81 23.93
C PHE A 288 12.84 11.15 23.93
N PHE A 289 12.42 12.10 23.09
CA PHE A 289 13.11 13.39 22.97
C PHE A 289 12.40 14.50 23.73
N ASP A 290 11.07 14.49 23.76
CA ASP A 290 10.26 15.58 24.33
C ASP A 290 9.48 15.16 25.59
N GLY A 291 9.60 13.90 26.03
CA GLY A 291 8.99 13.41 27.28
C GLY A 291 7.47 13.21 27.22
N ASN A 292 6.85 13.30 26.05
CA ASN A 292 5.39 13.23 25.89
C ASN A 292 4.90 11.77 25.84
N VAL A 293 4.73 11.15 27.02
CA VAL A 293 4.22 9.77 27.15
C VAL A 293 2.81 9.61 26.58
N LYS A 294 1.99 10.67 26.57
CA LYS A 294 0.62 10.64 26.04
C LYS A 294 0.61 10.34 24.53
N GLN A 295 1.64 10.79 23.79
CA GLN A 295 1.74 10.54 22.35
C GLN A 295 1.71 9.06 22.01
N LEU A 296 2.39 8.22 22.80
CA LEU A 296 2.39 6.77 22.59
C LEU A 296 0.98 6.17 22.70
N GLY A 297 0.19 6.62 23.67
CA GLY A 297 -1.20 6.18 23.82
C GLY A 297 -2.08 6.56 22.64
N ILE A 298 -1.87 7.75 22.07
CA ILE A 298 -2.58 8.22 20.88
C ILE A 298 -2.25 7.34 19.68
N GLN A 299 -0.96 7.09 19.42
CA GLN A 299 -0.54 6.26 18.29
C GLN A 299 -0.99 4.79 18.41
N LEU A 300 -1.02 4.24 19.63
CA LEU A 300 -1.55 2.89 19.86
C LEU A 300 -3.06 2.82 19.59
N LEU A 301 -3.81 3.84 20.02
CA LEU A 301 -5.24 3.94 19.75
C LEU A 301 -5.51 4.09 18.25
N GLU A 302 -4.75 4.95 17.56
CA GLU A 302 -4.82 5.15 16.11
C GLU A 302 -4.61 3.83 15.36
N ALA A 303 -3.53 3.11 15.68
CA ALA A 303 -3.22 1.82 15.06
C ALA A 303 -4.31 0.76 15.32
N LEU A 304 -4.86 0.72 16.54
CA LEU A 304 -5.93 -0.22 16.90
C LEU A 304 -7.23 0.10 16.15
N ILE A 305 -7.63 1.37 16.09
CA ILE A 305 -8.83 1.80 15.37
C ILE A 305 -8.67 1.53 13.88
N GLY A 306 -7.54 1.94 13.27
CA GLY A 306 -7.27 1.73 11.85
C GLY A 306 -7.30 0.25 11.46
N PHE A 307 -6.70 -0.61 12.30
CA PHE A 307 -6.74 -2.07 12.08
C PHE A 307 -8.15 -2.63 12.21
N THR A 308 -8.82 -2.36 13.33
CA THR A 308 -10.13 -2.98 13.63
C THR A 308 -11.21 -2.52 12.68
N TRP A 309 -11.28 -1.22 12.38
CA TRP A 309 -12.22 -0.65 11.41
C TRP A 309 -12.03 -1.27 10.02
N SER A 310 -10.79 -1.32 9.53
CA SER A 310 -10.50 -1.83 8.19
C SER A 310 -10.67 -3.33 8.10
N PHE A 311 -10.25 -4.09 9.12
CA PHE A 311 -10.40 -5.54 9.10
C PHE A 311 -11.88 -5.94 9.16
N VAL A 312 -12.63 -5.43 10.15
CA VAL A 312 -14.03 -5.82 10.37
C VAL A 312 -14.91 -5.26 9.28
N GLY A 313 -14.74 -3.98 8.92
CA GLY A 313 -15.48 -3.32 7.85
C GLY A 313 -15.30 -4.02 6.51
N SER A 314 -14.06 -4.30 6.11
CA SER A 314 -13.80 -5.01 4.86
C SER A 314 -14.34 -6.44 4.87
N TYR A 315 -14.21 -7.16 5.99
CA TYR A 315 -14.79 -8.51 6.09
C TYR A 315 -16.30 -8.51 5.90
N ILE A 316 -17.00 -7.55 6.51
CA ILE A 316 -18.46 -7.37 6.33
C ILE A 316 -18.77 -7.00 4.88
N LEU A 317 -18.03 -6.07 4.27
CA LEU A 317 -18.24 -5.67 2.89
C LEU A 317 -18.06 -6.83 1.91
N PHE A 318 -17.01 -7.64 2.06
CA PHE A 318 -16.83 -8.85 1.24
C PHE A 318 -18.01 -9.80 1.40
N ALA A 319 -18.51 -9.97 2.61
CA ALA A 319 -19.67 -10.80 2.88
C ALA A 319 -20.94 -10.25 2.21
N LEU A 320 -21.16 -8.94 2.25
CA LEU A 320 -22.30 -8.29 1.60
C LEU A 320 -22.22 -8.40 0.07
N VAL A 321 -21.03 -8.20 -0.52
CA VAL A 321 -20.82 -8.37 -1.96
C VAL A 321 -21.10 -9.82 -2.38
N ASP A 322 -20.63 -10.79 -1.58
CA ASP A 322 -20.86 -12.22 -1.81
C ASP A 322 -22.33 -12.67 -1.63
N CYS A 323 -23.21 -11.79 -1.12
CA CYS A 323 -24.65 -12.04 -1.14
C CYS A 323 -25.28 -11.81 -2.52
N VAL A 324 -24.63 -11.01 -3.38
CA VAL A 324 -25.18 -10.59 -4.67
C VAL A 324 -24.83 -11.63 -5.75
N PRO A 325 -25.84 -12.19 -6.46
CA PRO A 325 -25.58 -13.11 -7.55
C PRO A 325 -24.68 -12.53 -8.65
N GLY A 326 -23.59 -13.21 -9.01
CA GLY A 326 -22.64 -12.75 -10.03
C GLY A 326 -21.50 -11.88 -9.52
N LEU A 327 -21.46 -11.53 -8.22
CA LEU A 327 -20.36 -10.81 -7.57
C LEU A 327 -19.64 -11.71 -6.55
N GLU A 328 -19.58 -13.00 -6.82
CA GLU A 328 -18.89 -13.95 -5.95
C GLU A 328 -17.41 -13.54 -5.78
N VAL A 329 -16.97 -13.44 -4.52
CA VAL A 329 -15.59 -13.03 -4.20
C VAL A 329 -14.56 -14.10 -4.62
N LEU A 330 -14.99 -15.35 -4.78
CA LEU A 330 -14.16 -16.49 -5.19
C LEU A 330 -14.43 -16.87 -6.66
N ALA A 331 -13.39 -16.73 -7.50
CA ALA A 331 -13.36 -17.27 -8.87
C ALA A 331 -13.60 -18.80 -8.89
N LYS A 332 -14.02 -19.37 -10.03
CA LYS A 332 -14.31 -20.80 -10.14
C LYS A 332 -13.01 -21.64 -10.13
N ASP A 333 -13.13 -22.92 -9.81
CA ASP A 333 -11.98 -23.84 -9.76
C ASP A 333 -11.34 -23.99 -11.14
N GLU A 334 -12.19 -24.05 -12.17
CA GLU A 334 -11.79 -24.12 -13.57
C GLU A 334 -10.95 -22.90 -13.96
N ASP A 335 -11.45 -21.69 -13.66
CA ASP A 335 -10.77 -20.41 -13.91
C ASP A 335 -9.39 -20.32 -13.20
N ILE A 336 -9.32 -20.77 -11.94
CA ILE A 336 -8.07 -20.77 -11.17
C ILE A 336 -7.05 -21.78 -11.75
N VAL A 337 -7.54 -22.91 -12.27
CA VAL A 337 -6.70 -23.95 -12.88
C VAL A 337 -6.20 -23.52 -14.26
N SER A 338 -7.02 -22.89 -15.10
CA SER A 338 -6.60 -22.33 -16.39
C SER A 338 -5.62 -21.17 -16.22
N GLY A 339 -5.85 -20.35 -15.18
CA GLY A 339 -5.17 -19.08 -14.99
C GLY A 339 -6.14 -17.93 -15.19
N MET A 340 -6.06 -16.96 -14.29
CA MET A 340 -6.98 -15.82 -14.26
C MET A 340 -6.78 -14.90 -15.46
N ASP A 341 -5.59 -14.87 -16.07
CA ASP A 341 -5.35 -14.05 -17.26
C ASP A 341 -6.28 -14.47 -18.41
N VAL A 342 -6.30 -15.76 -18.72
CA VAL A 342 -7.16 -16.33 -19.78
C VAL A 342 -8.63 -16.30 -19.35
N ALA A 343 -8.94 -16.62 -18.09
CA ALA A 343 -10.33 -16.73 -17.64
C ALA A 343 -11.07 -15.38 -17.56
N GLU A 344 -10.38 -14.29 -17.24
CA GLU A 344 -11.01 -12.97 -17.08
C GLU A 344 -10.79 -12.03 -18.26
N MET A 345 -9.71 -12.22 -19.04
CA MET A 345 -9.35 -11.31 -20.12
C MET A 345 -9.12 -12.01 -21.46
N GLU A 346 -9.08 -13.34 -21.52
CA GLU A 346 -8.73 -14.11 -22.72
C GLU A 346 -7.36 -13.75 -23.31
N GLU A 347 -6.50 -13.13 -22.49
CA GLU A 347 -5.14 -12.74 -22.86
C GLU A 347 -4.11 -13.63 -22.12
N SER A 348 -2.91 -13.83 -22.69
CA SER A 348 -1.81 -14.51 -21.99
C SER A 348 -0.44 -13.89 -22.24
N PHE A 349 0.38 -13.76 -21.17
CA PHE A 349 1.77 -13.30 -21.26
C PHE A 349 2.71 -14.29 -21.99
N ASP A 350 2.40 -15.59 -21.99
CA ASP A 350 3.15 -16.61 -22.73
C ASP A 350 2.57 -16.67 -24.15
N GLY A 351 3.24 -16.03 -25.10
CA GLY A 351 3.01 -16.27 -26.52
C GLY A 351 3.38 -17.71 -26.87
N GLN A 352 2.39 -18.60 -26.91
CA GLN A 352 2.51 -19.88 -27.62
C GLN A 352 1.82 -19.87 -28.99
N CYS A 353 1.18 -18.77 -29.40
CA CYS A 353 0.88 -18.51 -30.81
C CYS A 353 1.06 -17.01 -31.08
N GLU A 354 1.97 -16.67 -31.99
CA GLU A 354 1.81 -15.46 -32.81
C GLU A 354 0.60 -15.73 -33.72
N ASP A 355 -0.60 -15.69 -33.16
CA ASP A 355 -1.80 -15.55 -33.99
C ASP A 355 -1.90 -14.08 -34.38
N ASP A 356 -2.21 -13.82 -35.65
CA ASP A 356 -2.41 -12.46 -36.16
C ASP A 356 -3.55 -11.78 -35.38
N TYR A 357 -3.19 -10.98 -34.38
CA TYR A 357 -4.14 -10.23 -33.56
C TYR A 357 -4.83 -9.16 -34.42
N HIS A 358 -6.10 -9.41 -34.76
CA HIS A 358 -6.95 -8.48 -35.49
C HIS A 358 -8.05 -7.94 -34.57
N PRO A 359 -7.80 -6.89 -33.77
CA PRO A 359 -8.75 -6.37 -32.77
C PRO A 359 -10.05 -5.83 -33.39
N PHE A 360 -10.09 -5.65 -34.71
CA PHE A 360 -11.26 -5.18 -35.43
C PHE A 360 -11.39 -5.94 -36.75
N LYS A 361 -12.32 -6.89 -36.82
CA LYS A 361 -12.90 -7.38 -38.08
C LYS A 361 -14.33 -6.86 -38.16
N ASN A 362 -14.68 -6.22 -39.29
CA ASN A 362 -16.04 -5.74 -39.57
C ASN A 362 -16.66 -4.77 -38.53
N GLY A 363 -15.85 -4.00 -37.79
CA GLY A 363 -16.34 -2.94 -36.92
C GLY A 363 -16.95 -3.39 -35.58
N GLY A 364 -16.75 -4.64 -35.18
CA GLY A 364 -17.10 -5.17 -33.86
C GLY A 364 -15.92 -5.89 -33.21
N ILE A 365 -15.97 -6.06 -31.89
CA ILE A 365 -15.00 -6.85 -31.10
C ILE A 365 -15.48 -8.30 -31.13
N GLU A 366 -14.73 -9.19 -31.77
CA GLU A 366 -14.86 -10.64 -31.61
C GLU A 366 -13.54 -11.16 -31.00
N LEU A 367 -13.64 -11.94 -29.94
CA LEU A 367 -12.53 -12.67 -29.33
C LEU A 367 -12.61 -14.10 -29.92
N ASP A 368 -11.52 -14.58 -30.52
CA ASP A 368 -11.45 -15.89 -31.22
C ASP A 368 -11.51 -17.10 -30.27
#